data_AF-A0A564YAT2-F1
#
_entry.id   AF-A0A564YAT2-F1
#
_cell.length_a   1.000
_cell.length_b   1.000
_cell.length_c   1.000
_cell.angle_alpha   90.00
_cell.angle_beta   90.00
_cell.angle_gamma   90.00
#
_symmetry.space_group_name_H-M   'P 1'
#
loop_
_entity.id
_entity.type
_entity.pdbx_description
1 polymer ?
#
loop_
_entity_poly.entity_id
_entity_poly.type
_entity_poly.pdbx_seq_one_letter_code
_entity_poly.pdbx_strand_id
1 'polypeptide(L)'
;RTGCVAVNIPDYGVLFIGGFGRNRSPLRSTELLTRRSGEVGGGGDENWEWLPYTPMNEEHNGEHFAAYFQGRVYVVSREERGHKMEMLDVTAGGQWTSLTSFGLSRRLYSMAIFGNELFVLGQGNVYSVELDGDAKRRFGRWKKGKSVPYGPLMTVHLK
;
A
#
# COMPACT_ATOMS: atom_id res chain seq x y z
N ARG A 1 2.33 -15.29 10.01
CA ARG A 1 1.62 -14.05 9.63
C ARG A 1 0.63 -14.41 8.53
N THR A 2 -0.59 -13.88 8.54
CA THR A 2 -1.57 -14.06 7.45
C THR A 2 -2.21 -12.71 7.10
N GLY A 3 -2.66 -12.53 5.86
CA GLY A 3 -3.36 -11.30 5.45
C GLY A 3 -2.50 -10.02 5.44
N CYS A 4 -1.18 -10.15 5.39
CA CYS A 4 -0.30 -9.01 5.17
C CYS A 4 -0.27 -8.61 3.70
N VAL A 5 0.04 -7.34 3.44
CA VAL A 5 0.33 -6.87 2.09
C VAL A 5 1.83 -6.89 1.84
N ALA A 6 2.22 -7.25 0.62
CA ALA A 6 3.59 -7.21 0.15
C ALA A 6 3.70 -6.21 -1.00
N VAL A 7 4.68 -5.31 -0.94
CA VAL A 7 4.88 -4.26 -1.94
C VAL A 7 6.31 -4.29 -2.42
N ASN A 8 6.51 -4.34 -3.74
CA ASN A 8 7.84 -4.17 -4.32
C ASN A 8 8.28 -2.70 -4.21
N ILE A 9 9.45 -2.49 -3.63
CA ILE A 9 10.13 -1.20 -3.54
C ILE A 9 11.33 -1.28 -4.49
N PRO A 10 11.28 -0.62 -5.66
CA PRO A 10 12.37 -0.63 -6.64
C PRO A 10 13.72 -0.33 -5.98
N ASP A 11 14.74 -1.11 -6.31
CA ASP A 11 16.11 -1.00 -5.78
C ASP A 11 16.30 -1.31 -4.28
N TYR A 12 15.23 -1.45 -3.49
CA TYR A 12 15.30 -1.74 -2.05
C TYR A 12 14.86 -3.17 -1.69
N GLY A 13 13.82 -3.74 -2.32
CA GLY A 13 13.33 -5.09 -1.99
C GLY A 13 11.82 -5.16 -1.83
N VAL A 14 11.32 -6.09 -1.00
CA VAL A 14 9.89 -6.31 -0.78
C VAL A 14 9.49 -5.92 0.63
N LEU A 15 8.59 -4.96 0.76
CA LEU A 15 8.07 -4.48 2.03
C LEU A 15 6.81 -5.27 2.44
N PHE A 16 6.81 -5.85 3.62
CA PHE A 16 5.71 -6.60 4.22
C PHE A 16 5.05 -5.80 5.33
N ILE A 17 3.75 -5.55 5.21
CA ILE A 17 3.02 -4.62 6.07
C ILE A 17 1.84 -5.33 6.74
N GLY A 18 1.78 -5.23 8.06
CA GLY A 18 0.66 -5.66 8.90
C GLY A 18 0.28 -7.13 8.77
N GLY A 19 -1.02 -7.41 8.77
CA GLY A 19 -1.60 -8.76 8.82
C GLY A 19 -1.86 -9.23 10.25
N PHE A 20 -2.04 -10.54 10.42
CA PHE A 20 -2.35 -11.15 11.72
C PHE A 20 -1.21 -12.02 12.23
N GLY A 21 -0.92 -11.87 13.53
CA GLY A 21 0.02 -12.72 14.28
C GLY A 21 -0.51 -14.13 14.52
N ARG A 22 0.30 -15.00 15.15
CA ARG A 22 -0.10 -16.39 15.49
C ARG A 22 -1.35 -16.44 16.38
N ASN A 23 -1.46 -15.46 17.24
CA ASN A 23 -2.54 -15.18 18.19
C ASN A 23 -3.73 -14.45 17.54
N ARG A 24 -3.76 -14.30 16.21
CA ARG A 24 -4.81 -13.61 15.44
C ARG A 24 -5.01 -12.13 15.82
N SER A 25 -4.06 -11.54 16.55
CA SER A 25 -4.04 -10.11 16.81
C SER A 25 -3.58 -9.36 15.54
N PRO A 26 -4.18 -8.20 15.24
CA PRO A 26 -3.66 -7.30 14.21
C PRO A 26 -2.20 -6.95 14.48
N LEU A 27 -1.41 -6.82 13.41
CA LEU A 27 -0.02 -6.40 13.47
C LEU A 27 0.13 -5.02 12.84
N ARG A 28 0.95 -4.18 13.46
CA ARG A 28 1.45 -2.92 12.90
C ARG A 28 2.81 -3.04 12.23
N SER A 29 3.38 -4.25 12.24
CA SER A 29 4.76 -4.49 11.83
C SER A 29 4.97 -4.24 10.34
N THR A 30 6.06 -3.53 10.07
CA THR A 30 6.57 -3.24 8.73
C THR A 30 7.96 -3.84 8.65
N GLU A 31 8.21 -4.70 7.66
CA GLU A 31 9.47 -5.44 7.53
C GLU A 31 9.90 -5.43 6.07
N LEU A 32 11.16 -5.11 5.79
CA LEU A 32 11.73 -5.13 4.44
C LEU A 32 12.54 -6.40 4.26
N LEU A 33 12.21 -7.18 3.24
CA LEU A 33 13.06 -8.25 2.73
C LEU A 33 13.94 -7.67 1.63
N THR A 34 15.24 -7.56 1.87
CA THR A 34 16.21 -6.95 0.96
C THR A 34 17.42 -7.85 0.72
N ARG A 35 18.23 -7.53 -0.29
CA ARG A 35 19.49 -8.21 -0.51
C ARG A 35 20.58 -7.60 0.35
N ARG A 36 21.39 -8.46 0.99
CA ARG A 36 22.57 -8.03 1.74
C ARG A 36 23.57 -7.40 0.79
N SER A 37 23.95 -6.15 1.06
CA SER A 37 24.93 -5.43 0.26
C SER A 37 26.35 -5.86 0.67
N GLY A 38 26.92 -6.82 -0.06
CA GLY A 38 28.34 -7.14 0.01
C GLY A 38 28.63 -8.63 0.06
N GLU A 39 28.80 -9.26 -1.09
CA GLU A 39 29.60 -10.48 -1.24
C GLU A 39 29.99 -10.61 -2.71
N VAL A 40 31.16 -10.05 -3.05
CA VAL A 40 31.85 -10.32 -4.31
C VAL A 40 32.62 -11.63 -4.10
N GLY A 41 31.94 -12.75 -4.36
CA GLY A 41 32.58 -14.07 -4.43
C GLY A 41 32.05 -15.07 -3.41
N GLY A 42 31.40 -16.11 -3.91
CA GLY A 42 30.93 -17.24 -3.11
C GLY A 42 29.55 -17.68 -3.58
N GLY A 43 29.49 -18.76 -4.35
CA GLY A 43 28.23 -19.31 -4.81
C GLY A 43 27.47 -20.02 -3.69
N GLY A 44 26.14 -19.91 -3.76
CA GLY A 44 25.21 -20.84 -3.14
C GLY A 44 24.64 -20.39 -1.79
N ASP A 45 23.42 -19.86 -1.87
CA ASP A 45 22.44 -19.60 -0.80
C ASP A 45 22.52 -18.32 0.05
N GLU A 46 21.41 -17.57 0.00
CA GLU A 46 20.91 -16.63 1.01
C GLU A 46 21.56 -15.23 1.16
N ASN A 47 21.62 -14.47 0.06
CA ASN A 47 21.87 -13.02 0.14
C ASN A 47 20.64 -12.20 0.58
N TRP A 48 19.67 -12.77 1.30
CA TRP A 48 18.46 -12.04 1.73
C TRP A 48 18.47 -11.79 3.24
N GLU A 49 18.09 -10.58 3.64
CA GLU A 49 17.93 -10.22 5.05
C GLU A 49 16.61 -9.50 5.31
N TRP A 50 16.11 -9.69 6.52
CA TRP A 50 14.92 -9.00 7.04
C TRP A 50 15.35 -7.79 7.86
N LEU A 51 14.92 -6.61 7.45
CA LEU A 51 15.15 -5.36 8.16
C LEU A 51 13.85 -4.85 8.77
N PRO A 52 13.82 -4.54 10.08
CA PRO A 52 12.67 -3.91 10.69
C PRO A 52 12.50 -2.49 10.16
N TYR A 53 11.25 -2.09 9.90
CA TYR A 53 10.87 -0.70 9.61
C TYR A 53 10.02 -0.15 10.74
N THR A 54 9.87 1.17 10.78
CA THR A 54 8.89 1.83 11.65
C THR A 54 7.52 1.16 11.47
N PRO A 55 6.83 0.77 12.56
CA PRO A 55 5.48 0.24 12.48
C PRO A 55 4.47 1.28 11.97
N MET A 56 3.37 0.83 11.35
CA MET A 56 2.22 1.70 10.98
C MET A 56 1.70 2.49 12.19
N ASN A 57 0.97 3.59 12.00
CA ASN A 57 0.44 4.38 13.13
C ASN A 57 -0.73 3.70 13.85
N GLU A 58 -1.50 2.88 13.15
CA GLU A 58 -2.72 2.27 13.69
C GLU A 58 -2.76 0.76 13.45
N GLU A 59 -3.41 0.05 14.37
CA GLU A 59 -3.74 -1.36 14.16
C GLU A 59 -4.92 -1.45 13.18
N HIS A 60 -4.78 -2.30 12.18
CA HIS A 60 -5.76 -2.43 11.12
C HIS A 60 -6.38 -3.83 11.15
N ASN A 61 -7.70 -3.87 11.30
CA ASN A 61 -8.47 -5.11 11.36
C ASN A 61 -8.73 -5.65 9.94
N GLY A 62 -7.74 -6.33 9.35
CA GLY A 62 -7.97 -7.19 8.19
C GLY A 62 -7.28 -6.75 6.89
N GLU A 63 -8.10 -6.55 5.84
CA GLU A 63 -7.65 -6.37 4.45
C GLU A 63 -6.85 -5.06 4.29
N HIS A 64 -5.58 -5.19 3.93
CA HIS A 64 -4.71 -4.08 3.55
C HIS A 64 -4.52 -4.09 2.03
N PHE A 65 -4.56 -2.91 1.43
CA PHE A 65 -4.13 -2.69 0.05
C PHE A 65 -2.98 -1.70 0.08
N ALA A 66 -1.92 -1.99 -0.66
CA ALA A 66 -0.76 -1.11 -0.70
C ALA A 66 -0.19 -0.99 -2.11
N ALA A 67 0.34 0.19 -2.44
CA ALA A 67 0.97 0.47 -3.71
C ALA A 67 2.16 1.42 -3.51
N TYR A 68 3.22 1.17 -4.26
CA TYR A 68 4.42 2.01 -4.26
C TYR A 68 4.34 3.08 -5.35
N PHE A 69 4.73 4.31 -5.01
CA PHE A 69 4.90 5.40 -5.96
C PHE A 69 5.92 6.42 -5.45
N GLN A 70 6.92 6.72 -6.29
CA GLN A 70 7.93 7.76 -6.06
C GLN A 70 8.49 7.80 -4.63
N GLY A 71 9.08 6.70 -4.19
CA GLY A 71 9.71 6.59 -2.86
C GLY A 71 8.74 6.41 -1.70
N ARG A 72 7.45 6.26 -1.96
CA ARG A 72 6.41 6.15 -0.93
C ARG A 72 5.56 4.91 -1.11
N VAL A 73 5.12 4.36 0.00
CA VAL A 73 4.12 3.30 0.02
C VAL A 73 2.84 3.85 0.60
N TYR A 74 1.77 3.81 -0.19
CA TYR A 74 0.45 4.16 0.25
C TYR A 74 -0.28 2.90 0.69
N VAL A 75 -0.89 2.94 1.87
CA VAL A 75 -1.66 1.83 2.44
C VAL A 75 -3.08 2.31 2.67
N VAL A 76 -4.05 1.54 2.21
CA VAL A 76 -5.47 1.70 2.55
C VAL A 76 -5.91 0.48 3.34
N SER A 77 -6.52 0.73 4.48
CA SER A 77 -6.97 -0.30 5.41
C SER A 77 -8.41 -0.06 5.84
N ARG A 78 -9.10 -1.16 6.12
CA ARG A 78 -10.46 -1.13 6.66
C ARG A 78 -10.42 -0.97 8.18
N GLU A 79 -11.17 0.00 8.67
CA GLU A 79 -11.46 0.19 10.09
C GLU A 79 -12.96 0.09 10.38
N GLU A 80 -13.32 0.05 11.67
CA GLU A 80 -14.72 -0.03 12.12
C GLU A 80 -15.57 1.15 11.64
N ARG A 81 -14.97 2.36 11.55
CA ARG A 81 -15.67 3.61 11.20
C ARG A 81 -15.46 4.06 9.75
N GLY A 82 -14.77 3.28 8.91
CA GLY A 82 -14.48 3.64 7.52
C GLY A 82 -13.17 3.08 7.04
N HIS A 83 -12.56 3.72 6.05
CA HIS A 83 -11.22 3.40 5.58
C HIS A 83 -10.26 4.50 5.99
N LYS A 84 -9.09 4.10 6.48
CA LYS A 84 -7.96 5.01 6.70
C LYS A 84 -6.92 4.76 5.64
N MET A 85 -6.17 5.82 5.37
CA MET A 85 -5.05 5.76 4.46
C MET A 85 -3.83 6.31 5.17
N GLU A 86 -2.71 5.61 5.01
CA GLU A 86 -1.43 6.01 5.55
C GLU A 86 -0.38 5.95 4.45
N MET A 87 0.67 6.73 4.61
CA MET A 87 1.80 6.76 3.69
C MET A 87 3.09 6.58 4.46
N LEU A 88 3.88 5.61 4.04
CA LEU A 88 5.26 5.45 4.45
C LEU A 88 6.17 6.16 3.46
N ASP A 89 6.97 7.12 3.93
CA ASP A 89 8.06 7.68 3.14
C ASP A 89 9.31 6.80 3.30
N VAL A 90 9.59 5.97 2.29
CA VAL A 90 10.72 5.04 2.32
C VAL A 90 12.05 5.78 2.22
N THR A 91 12.06 6.92 1.53
CA THR A 91 13.26 7.72 1.28
C THR A 91 13.62 8.65 2.45
N ALA A 92 12.63 9.10 3.22
CA ALA A 92 12.81 9.99 4.37
C ALA A 92 12.90 9.24 5.70
N GLY A 93 13.61 8.10 5.72
CA GLY A 93 13.87 7.35 6.95
C GLY A 93 12.68 6.55 7.49
N GLY A 94 11.72 6.19 6.63
CA GLY A 94 10.64 5.27 6.99
C GLY A 94 9.59 5.87 7.93
N GLN A 95 9.23 7.13 7.74
CA GLN A 95 8.19 7.79 8.56
C GLN A 95 6.79 7.53 8.01
N TRP A 96 5.87 7.16 8.90
CA TRP A 96 4.44 6.99 8.57
C TRP A 96 3.68 8.28 8.79
N THR A 97 2.87 8.67 7.81
CA THR A 97 1.97 9.83 7.88
C THR A 97 0.54 9.37 7.66
N SER A 98 -0.34 9.69 8.61
CA SER A 98 -1.78 9.49 8.45
C SER A 98 -2.34 10.48 7.43
N LEU A 99 -3.10 9.98 6.47
CA LEU A 99 -3.72 10.75 5.43
C LEU A 99 -5.21 10.93 5.73
N THR A 100 -5.85 11.91 5.08
CA THR A 100 -7.26 12.22 5.34
C THR A 100 -8.12 10.99 5.01
N SER A 101 -8.97 10.57 5.96
CA SER A 101 -9.93 9.49 5.75
C SER A 101 -11.01 9.89 4.74
N PHE A 102 -11.54 8.93 4.00
CA PHE A 102 -12.53 9.18 2.97
C PHE A 102 -13.55 8.04 2.89
N GLY A 103 -14.77 8.39 2.51
CA GLY A 103 -15.93 7.49 2.45
C GLY A 103 -15.87 6.51 1.28
N LEU A 104 -14.90 5.59 1.33
CA LEU A 104 -14.83 4.44 0.43
C LEU A 104 -15.98 3.46 0.69
N SER A 105 -16.22 2.61 -0.31
CA SER A 105 -17.20 1.52 -0.21
C SER A 105 -16.92 0.64 1.01
N ARG A 106 -17.95 0.01 1.60
CA ARG A 106 -17.80 -0.89 2.77
C ARG A 106 -16.78 -2.00 2.54
N ARG A 107 -16.56 -2.39 1.28
CA ARG A 107 -15.61 -3.41 0.88
C ARG A 107 -14.74 -2.93 -0.27
N LEU A 108 -13.43 -3.11 -0.11
CA LEU A 108 -12.42 -2.87 -1.11
C LEU A 108 -11.92 -4.21 -1.65
N TYR A 109 -11.41 -4.22 -2.87
CA TYR A 109 -10.97 -5.43 -3.55
C TYR A 109 -9.55 -5.34 -4.09
N SER A 110 -9.13 -4.16 -4.54
CA SER A 110 -7.82 -3.98 -5.13
C SER A 110 -7.43 -2.50 -5.15
N MET A 111 -6.13 -2.27 -5.27
CA MET A 111 -5.55 -0.95 -5.40
C MET A 111 -4.38 -1.00 -6.38
N ALA A 112 -4.26 0.02 -7.21
CA ALA A 112 -3.18 0.16 -8.18
C ALA A 112 -2.87 1.64 -8.42
N ILE A 113 -1.65 1.92 -8.88
CA ILE A 113 -1.24 3.26 -9.30
C ILE A 113 -0.95 3.23 -10.80
N PHE A 114 -1.44 4.22 -11.52
CA PHE A 114 -1.12 4.45 -12.92
C PHE A 114 -0.80 5.93 -13.15
N GLY A 115 0.40 6.20 -13.68
CA GLY A 115 0.93 7.57 -13.69
C GLY A 115 0.99 8.12 -12.27
N ASN A 116 0.40 9.30 -12.06
CA ASN A 116 0.27 9.93 -10.74
C ASN A 116 -1.08 9.67 -10.09
N GLU A 117 -1.90 8.74 -10.59
CA GLU A 117 -3.25 8.51 -10.05
C GLU A 117 -3.33 7.15 -9.34
N LEU A 118 -3.79 7.19 -8.09
CA LEU A 118 -4.09 6.01 -7.28
C LEU A 118 -5.54 5.62 -7.52
N PHE A 119 -5.76 4.35 -7.87
CA PHE A 119 -7.06 3.75 -8.09
C PHE A 119 -7.37 2.72 -7.01
N VAL A 120 -8.58 2.76 -6.48
CA VAL A 120 -9.11 1.80 -5.53
C VAL A 120 -10.40 1.22 -6.07
N LEU A 121 -10.44 -0.08 -6.26
CA LEU A 121 -11.65 -0.80 -6.63
C LEU A 121 -12.39 -1.22 -5.35
N GLY A 122 -13.65 -0.79 -5.24
CA GLY A 122 -14.56 -1.23 -4.19
C GLY A 122 -15.85 -1.81 -4.75
N GLN A 123 -16.76 -2.18 -3.86
CA GLN A 123 -18.06 -2.71 -4.24
C GLN A 123 -18.84 -1.70 -5.10
N GLY A 124 -19.02 -2.03 -6.38
CA GLY A 124 -19.76 -1.26 -7.38
C GLY A 124 -19.12 0.06 -7.84
N ASN A 125 -17.94 0.42 -7.34
CA ASN A 125 -17.33 1.73 -7.61
C ASN A 125 -15.81 1.62 -7.77
N VAL A 126 -15.25 2.47 -8.62
CA VAL A 126 -13.81 2.77 -8.68
C VAL A 126 -13.60 4.16 -8.13
N TYR A 127 -12.65 4.30 -7.23
CA TYR A 127 -12.27 5.58 -6.66
C TYR A 127 -10.88 5.93 -7.17
N SER A 128 -10.65 7.19 -7.51
CA SER A 128 -9.31 7.64 -7.91
C SER A 128 -8.92 8.96 -7.26
N VAL A 129 -7.62 9.12 -7.03
CA VAL A 129 -7.04 10.35 -6.50
C VAL A 129 -5.66 10.60 -7.08
N GLU A 130 -5.37 11.85 -7.37
CA GLU A 130 -4.04 12.25 -7.83
C GLU A 130 -3.08 12.33 -6.65
N LEU A 131 -1.91 11.74 -6.82
CA LEU A 131 -0.76 11.78 -5.91
C LEU A 131 0.15 12.91 -6.40
N ASP A 132 0.32 13.96 -5.59
CA ASP A 132 1.13 15.12 -5.97
C ASP A 132 2.57 15.07 -5.45
N GLY A 133 3.00 13.92 -4.90
CA GLY A 133 4.36 13.72 -4.39
C GLY A 133 4.71 14.60 -3.17
N ASP A 134 3.78 15.41 -2.66
CA ASP A 134 3.95 16.21 -1.45
C ASP A 134 3.03 15.68 -0.35
N ALA A 135 3.61 14.93 0.59
CA ALA A 135 2.89 14.32 1.71
C ALA A 135 2.14 15.33 2.60
N LYS A 136 2.45 16.63 2.52
CA LYS A 136 1.83 17.68 3.33
C LYS A 136 0.55 18.24 2.73
N ARG A 137 0.29 18.03 1.44
CA ARG A 137 -0.96 18.46 0.83
C ARG A 137 -2.04 17.43 1.14
N ARG A 138 -3.20 17.92 1.60
CA ARG A 138 -4.42 17.10 1.62
C ARG A 138 -4.62 16.61 0.19
N PHE A 139 -4.77 15.29 0.01
CA PHE A 139 -5.14 14.76 -1.30
C PHE A 139 -6.31 15.56 -1.88
N GLY A 140 -6.28 15.70 -3.21
CA GLY A 140 -7.44 16.18 -3.94
C GLY A 140 -8.69 15.38 -3.59
N ARG A 141 -9.86 15.95 -3.92
CA ARG A 141 -11.13 15.23 -3.72
C ARG A 141 -11.11 13.94 -4.54
N TRP A 142 -11.32 12.81 -3.88
CA TRP A 142 -11.48 11.51 -4.53
C TRP A 142 -12.58 11.57 -5.59
N LYS A 143 -12.25 11.15 -6.80
CA LYS A 143 -13.20 10.97 -7.90
C LYS A 143 -13.85 9.60 -7.73
N LYS A 144 -15.15 9.52 -8.00
CA LYS A 144 -15.93 8.28 -7.91
C LYS A 144 -16.50 7.94 -9.28
N GLY A 145 -16.11 6.80 -9.82
CA GLY A 145 -16.68 6.18 -11.01
C GLY A 145 -17.48 4.92 -10.65
N LYS A 146 -18.35 4.50 -11.56
CA LYS A 146 -19.00 3.18 -11.46
C LYS A 146 -18.05 2.10 -11.96
N SER A 147 -17.90 1.01 -11.22
CA SER A 147 -17.27 -0.19 -11.78
C SER A 147 -18.27 -0.93 -12.65
N VAL A 148 -17.83 -1.47 -13.79
CA VAL A 148 -18.65 -2.27 -14.69
C VAL A 148 -18.09 -3.70 -14.69
N PRO A 149 -18.53 -4.55 -13.75
CA PRO A 149 -17.90 -5.86 -13.50
C PRO A 149 -18.11 -6.88 -14.63
N TYR A 150 -19.08 -6.65 -15.53
CA TYR A 150 -19.44 -7.58 -16.62
C TYR A 150 -19.78 -6.87 -17.95
N GLY A 151 -19.22 -5.69 -18.19
CA GLY A 151 -19.37 -4.98 -19.46
C GLY A 151 -18.31 -5.40 -20.47
N PRO A 152 -18.50 -5.16 -21.78
CA PRO A 152 -17.43 -5.31 -22.75
C PRO A 152 -16.20 -4.52 -22.27
N LEU A 153 -15.01 -5.10 -22.44
CA LEU A 153 -13.74 -4.44 -22.12
C LEU A 153 -13.69 -3.12 -22.90
N MET A 154 -13.94 -2.02 -22.21
CA MET A 154 -13.85 -0.69 -22.80
C MET A 154 -12.36 -0.32 -22.83
N THR A 155 -11.81 -0.18 -24.03
CA THR A 155 -10.45 0.37 -24.20
C THR A 155 -10.45 1.83 -23.76
N VAL A 156 -10.09 2.07 -22.50
CA VAL A 156 -9.85 3.42 -22.01
C VAL A 156 -8.52 3.87 -22.60
N HIS A 157 -8.56 4.85 -23.50
CA HIS A 157 -7.36 5.50 -24.00
C HIS A 157 -6.85 6.40 -22.87
N LEU A 158 -5.84 5.93 -22.15
CA LEU A 158 -5.11 6.72 -21.17
C LEU A 158 -4.29 7.73 -21.98
N LYS A 159 -4.57 9.02 -21.78
CA LYS A 159 -3.79 10.11 -22.37
C LYS A 159 -2.43 10.23 -21.71
#